data_AF-A0A2Z3YYW6-F1
#
_entry.id   AF-A0A2Z3YYW6-F1
#
_cell.length_a   1.000
_cell.length_b   1.000
_cell.length_c   1.000
_cell.angle_alpha   90.00
_cell.angle_beta   90.00
_cell.angle_gamma   90.00
#
_symmetry.space_group_name_H-M   'P 1'
#
loop_
_entity.id
_entity.type
_entity.pdbx_description
1 polymer ?
#
loop_
_entity_poly.entity_id
_entity_poly.type
_entity_poly.pdbx_seq_one_letter_code
_entity_poly.pdbx_strand_id
1 'polypeptide(L)'
;MEISREAQERLIAALGEATEVREDAATSSPAEATPLSRIVKIIEDVSGVEAGDITAGSVLTDDLHLTSLALIEISVKIEDDFRVELTEDEIWSARTVGDLADAAVTESTAA
;
A
#
# COMPACT_ATOMS: atom_id res chain seq x y z
N MET A 1 -28.86 -20.10 -49.62
CA MET A 1 -28.45 -18.69 -49.72
C MET A 1 -28.14 -18.21 -48.32
N GLU A 2 -26.87 -18.37 -47.95
CA GLU A 2 -26.30 -17.92 -46.69
C GLU A 2 -26.22 -16.41 -46.70
N ILE A 3 -27.07 -15.75 -45.92
CA ILE A 3 -27.03 -14.31 -45.76
C ILE A 3 -26.32 -14.01 -44.43
N SER A 4 -25.03 -13.72 -44.60
CA SER A 4 -24.22 -12.76 -43.86
C SER A 4 -24.01 -12.97 -42.36
N ARG A 5 -22.97 -13.78 -42.06
CA ARG A 5 -22.14 -13.60 -40.85
C ARG A 5 -21.49 -12.20 -40.77
N GLU A 6 -21.48 -11.42 -41.86
CA GLU A 6 -20.91 -10.06 -41.93
C GLU A 6 -21.69 -8.97 -41.17
N ALA A 7 -22.94 -9.22 -40.73
CA ALA A 7 -23.66 -8.27 -39.88
C ALA A 7 -23.26 -8.35 -38.40
N GLN A 8 -22.68 -9.47 -37.96
CA GLN A 8 -22.29 -9.66 -36.56
C GLN A 8 -20.93 -9.05 -36.22
N GLU A 9 -20.08 -8.73 -37.20
CA GLU A 9 -18.67 -8.32 -36.95
C GLU A 9 -18.44 -6.80 -36.88
N ARG A 10 -19.47 -5.95 -37.07
CA ARG A 10 -19.28 -4.48 -37.12
C ARG A 10 -19.72 -3.68 -35.89
N LEU A 11 -20.29 -4.32 -34.86
CA LEU A 11 -20.66 -3.59 -33.63
C LEU A 11 -19.56 -3.59 -32.55
N ILE A 12 -18.53 -4.42 -32.70
CA ILE A 12 -17.46 -4.53 -31.69
C ILE A 12 -16.33 -3.49 -31.90
N ALA A 13 -16.28 -2.79 -33.04
CA ALA A 13 -15.11 -2.00 -33.43
C ALA A 13 -15.25 -0.46 -33.29
N ALA A 14 -16.31 0.07 -32.67
CA ALA A 14 -16.58 1.53 -32.72
C ALA A 14 -16.76 2.27 -31.38
N LEU A 15 -16.66 1.60 -30.23
CA LEU A 15 -16.72 2.26 -28.91
C LEU A 15 -15.70 1.68 -27.91
N GLY A 16 -14.52 1.32 -28.41
CA GLY A 16 -13.31 1.22 -27.61
C GLY A 16 -12.51 2.52 -27.77
N GLU A 17 -11.93 2.99 -26.66
CA GLU A 17 -11.06 4.17 -26.51
C GLU A 17 -11.84 5.52 -26.45
N ALA A 18 -11.85 6.27 -25.35
CA ALA A 18 -11.01 6.36 -24.17
C ALA A 18 -11.89 6.98 -23.05
N THR A 19 -11.72 6.77 -21.76
CA THR A 19 -10.51 6.66 -20.93
C THR A 19 -10.97 5.96 -19.66
N GLU A 20 -10.53 4.73 -19.44
CA GLU A 20 -10.56 4.13 -18.11
C GLU A 20 -9.62 4.93 -17.23
N VAL A 21 -10.17 5.63 -16.23
CA VAL A 21 -9.39 6.05 -15.07
C VAL A 21 -9.00 4.76 -14.37
N ARG A 22 -7.82 4.27 -14.72
CA ARG A 22 -7.05 3.35 -13.90
C ARG A 22 -6.58 4.19 -12.72
N GLU A 23 -7.31 4.13 -11.62
CA GLU A 23 -6.65 4.08 -10.33
C GLU A 23 -6.64 2.64 -9.87
N ASP A 24 -5.51 2.34 -9.27
CA ASP A 24 -4.78 1.10 -9.42
C ASP A 24 -5.38 -0.02 -8.58
N ALA A 25 -4.94 -1.24 -8.87
CA ALA A 25 -5.46 -2.44 -8.27
C ALA A 25 -5.14 -2.52 -6.78
N ALA A 26 -6.16 -2.78 -5.95
CA ALA A 26 -5.97 -3.42 -4.65
C ALA A 26 -7.03 -4.51 -4.42
N THR A 27 -7.20 -5.41 -5.39
CA THR A 27 -7.71 -6.75 -5.09
C THR A 27 -6.54 -7.62 -4.66
N SER A 28 -6.23 -7.65 -3.37
CA SER A 28 -5.45 -8.73 -2.74
C SER A 28 -5.72 -8.75 -1.24
N SER A 29 -6.74 -9.53 -0.85
CA SER A 29 -6.93 -10.18 0.45
C SER A 29 -5.85 -9.88 1.53
N PRO A 30 -6.12 -9.06 2.56
CA PRO A 30 -5.21 -8.87 3.68
C PRO A 30 -5.46 -9.93 4.78
N ALA A 31 -5.56 -11.21 4.40
CA ALA A 31 -5.87 -12.31 5.33
C ALA A 31 -4.66 -13.20 5.65
N GLU A 32 -3.49 -12.92 5.08
CA GLU A 32 -2.24 -13.56 5.49
C GLU A 32 -1.45 -12.54 6.33
N ALA A 33 -1.00 -12.97 7.51
CA ALA A 33 -0.38 -12.15 8.55
C ALA A 33 1.01 -11.62 8.13
N THR A 34 1.03 -10.75 7.12
CA THR A 34 2.23 -10.10 6.61
C THR A 34 2.58 -8.88 7.47
N PRO A 35 3.88 -8.54 7.59
CA PRO A 35 4.34 -7.36 8.32
C PRO A 35 3.63 -6.07 7.88
N LEU A 36 3.46 -5.93 6.56
CA LEU A 36 2.82 -4.78 5.94
C LEU A 36 1.37 -4.60 6.43
N SER A 37 0.60 -5.68 6.57
CA SER A 37 -0.78 -5.60 7.04
C SER A 37 -0.90 -5.14 8.50
N ARG A 38 0.08 -5.47 9.36
CA ARG A 38 0.10 -4.96 10.75
C ARG A 38 0.47 -3.49 10.77
N ILE A 39 1.46 -3.09 9.99
CA ILE A 39 1.92 -1.69 9.91
C ILE A 39 0.82 -0.79 9.37
N VAL A 40 0.11 -1.24 8.33
CA VAL A 40 -1.06 -0.52 7.81
C VAL A 40 -2.10 -0.27 8.89
N LYS A 41 -2.40 -1.26 9.75
CA LYS A 41 -3.33 -1.07 10.88
C LYS A 41 -2.81 -0.07 11.91
N ILE A 42 -1.50 -0.07 12.19
CA ILE A 42 -0.88 0.89 13.11
C ILE A 42 -1.01 2.30 12.54
N ILE A 43 -0.74 2.46 11.24
CA ILE A 43 -0.88 3.74 10.55
C ILE A 43 -2.34 4.17 10.54
N GLU A 44 -3.30 3.29 10.25
CA GLU A 44 -4.73 3.58 10.31
C GLU A 44 -5.17 4.08 11.70
N ASP A 45 -4.69 3.45 12.77
CA ASP A 45 -5.02 3.85 14.15
C ASP A 45 -4.48 5.25 14.51
N VAL A 46 -3.27 5.60 14.04
CA VAL A 46 -2.62 6.88 14.35
C VAL A 46 -3.07 8.00 13.41
N SER A 47 -3.23 7.71 12.11
CA SER A 47 -3.55 8.69 11.07
C SER A 47 -5.04 8.84 10.79
N GLY A 48 -5.83 7.81 11.08
CA GLY A 48 -7.24 7.72 10.69
C GLY A 48 -7.46 7.41 9.19
N VAL A 49 -6.41 7.12 8.42
CA VAL A 49 -6.52 6.72 7.01
C VAL A 49 -6.95 5.25 6.92
N GLU A 50 -7.94 4.94 6.08
CA GLU A 50 -8.40 3.57 5.92
C GLU A 50 -7.31 2.67 5.35
N ALA A 51 -7.17 1.46 5.90
CA ALA A 51 -6.20 0.47 5.46
C ALA A 51 -6.28 0.13 3.94
N GLY A 52 -7.41 0.38 3.29
CA GLY A 52 -7.60 0.18 1.85
C GLY A 52 -6.93 1.26 0.97
N ASP A 53 -6.73 2.46 1.50
CA ASP A 53 -6.08 3.58 0.80
C ASP A 53 -4.56 3.59 1.05
N ILE A 54 -4.08 2.81 2.02
CA ILE A 54 -2.67 2.71 2.37
C ILE A 54 -2.03 1.59 1.54
N THR A 55 -1.05 1.96 0.71
CA THR A 55 -0.29 1.01 -0.10
C THR A 55 1.19 1.01 0.30
N ALA A 56 1.92 -0.04 -0.09
CA ALA A 56 3.36 -0.11 0.13
C ALA A 56 4.12 1.07 -0.51
N GLY A 57 3.62 1.61 -1.62
CA GLY A 57 4.22 2.75 -2.32
C GLY A 57 3.79 4.12 -1.79
N SER A 58 2.83 4.17 -0.86
CA SER A 58 2.32 5.44 -0.32
C SER A 58 3.41 6.13 0.50
N VAL A 59 3.63 7.41 0.21
CA VAL A 59 4.58 8.26 0.91
C VAL A 59 3.98 8.70 2.24
N LEU A 60 4.70 8.43 3.33
CA LEU A 60 4.24 8.68 4.69
C LEU A 60 3.89 10.16 4.93
N THR A 61 4.72 11.09 4.44
CA THR A 61 4.51 12.53 4.63
C THR A 61 3.61 13.17 3.58
N ASP A 62 3.70 12.71 2.32
CA ASP A 62 3.09 13.40 1.19
C ASP A 62 1.71 12.83 0.84
N ASP A 63 1.53 11.51 0.91
CA ASP A 63 0.25 10.86 0.61
C ASP A 63 -0.60 10.68 1.88
N LEU A 64 0.03 10.22 2.96
CA LEU A 64 -0.66 9.94 4.23
C LEU A 64 -0.65 11.13 5.20
N HIS A 65 0.02 12.23 4.83
CA HIS A 65 0.12 13.45 5.64
C HIS A 65 0.55 13.21 7.10
N LEU A 66 1.40 12.20 7.33
CA LEU A 66 1.90 11.89 8.66
C LEU A 66 2.83 13.00 9.12
N THR A 67 2.61 13.43 10.36
CA THR A 67 3.51 14.35 11.04
C THR A 67 4.72 13.58 11.57
N SER A 68 5.84 14.28 11.78
CA SER A 68 7.03 13.70 12.43
C SER A 68 6.70 13.06 13.78
N LEU A 69 5.75 13.62 14.54
CA LEU A 69 5.29 13.04 15.80
C LEU A 69 4.54 11.72 15.59
N ALA A 70 3.69 11.65 14.55
CA ALA A 70 2.97 10.44 14.18
C ALA A 70 3.94 9.33 13.75
N LEU A 71 5.00 9.66 13.01
CA LEU A 71 6.05 8.68 12.63
C LEU A 71 6.72 8.05 13.85
N ILE A 72 7.05 8.86 14.87
CA ILE A 72 7.61 8.35 16.12
C ILE A 72 6.60 7.44 16.85
N GLU A 73 5.33 7.82 16.92
CA GLU A 73 4.29 7.01 17.58
C GLU A 73 4.05 5.67 16.86
N ILE A 74 3.98 5.70 15.52
CA ILE A 74 3.86 4.51 14.68
C ILE A 74 5.07 3.60 14.91
N SER A 75 6.28 4.16 14.94
CA SER A 75 7.51 3.38 15.13
C SER A 75 7.52 2.68 16.49
N VAL A 76 7.15 3.38 17.58
CA VAL A 76 7.05 2.77 18.92
C VAL A 76 6.03 1.62 18.95
N LYS A 77 4.90 1.76 18.25
CA LYS A 77 3.93 0.67 18.13
C LYS A 77 4.47 -0.51 17.32
N ILE A 78 5.21 -0.25 16.24
CA ILE A 78 5.86 -1.29 15.43
C ILE A 78 6.91 -2.04 16.27
N GLU A 79 7.74 -1.33 17.02
CA GLU A 79 8.74 -1.92 17.92
C GLU A 79 8.09 -2.88 18.93
N ASP A 80 6.96 -2.50 19.53
CA ASP A 80 6.24 -3.36 20.48
C ASP A 80 5.59 -4.59 19.81
N ASP A 81 4.95 -4.41 18.65
CA ASP A 81 4.21 -5.46 17.94
C ASP A 81 5.15 -6.50 17.28
N PHE A 82 6.28 -6.03 16.75
CA PHE A 82 7.28 -6.86 16.09
C PHE A 82 8.43 -7.27 17.00
N ARG A 83 8.54 -6.67 18.19
CA ARG A 83 9.67 -6.82 19.12
C ARG A 83 11.03 -6.55 18.48
N VAL A 84 11.09 -5.43 17.76
CA VAL A 84 12.29 -4.90 17.11
C VAL A 84 12.68 -3.57 17.73
N GLU A 85 13.91 -3.12 17.49
CA GLU A 85 14.36 -1.77 17.83
C GLU A 85 14.62 -1.04 16.51
N LEU A 86 13.91 0.07 16.27
CA LEU A 86 14.09 0.91 15.10
C LEU A 86 14.91 2.14 15.49
N THR A 87 16.00 2.36 14.77
CA THR A 87 16.80 3.56 15.00
C THR A 87 16.13 4.79 14.40
N GLU A 88 16.43 5.98 14.94
CA GLU A 88 15.93 7.23 14.35
C GLU A 88 16.31 7.33 12.86
N ASP A 89 17.51 6.91 12.47
CA ASP A 89 17.96 6.96 11.07
C ASP A 89 17.07 6.10 10.16
N GLU A 90 16.70 4.89 10.58
CA GLU A 90 15.80 4.03 9.81
C GLU A 90 14.42 4.66 9.65
N ILE A 91 13.86 5.21 10.72
CA ILE A 91 12.56 5.90 10.72
C ILE A 91 12.60 7.13 9.79
N TRP A 92 13.67 7.93 9.85
CA TRP A 92 13.83 9.12 9.01
C TRP A 92 14.19 8.79 7.56
N SER A 93 14.82 7.63 7.31
CA SER A 93 15.13 7.13 5.98
C SER A 93 13.91 6.54 5.28
N ALA A 94 12.95 6.01 6.05
CA ALA A 94 11.71 5.44 5.54
C ALA A 94 10.84 6.54 4.93
N ARG A 95 10.71 6.53 3.60
CA ARG A 95 9.88 7.46 2.85
C ARG A 95 8.48 6.91 2.65
N THR A 96 8.38 5.61 2.42
CA THR A 96 7.14 4.91 2.10
C THR A 96 6.74 3.94 3.20
N VAL A 97 5.47 3.50 3.17
CA VAL A 97 4.97 2.45 4.07
C VAL A 97 5.74 1.15 3.87
N GLY A 98 6.12 0.84 2.63
CA GLY A 98 6.97 -0.31 2.31
C GLY A 98 8.33 -0.23 2.99
N ASP A 99 9.02 0.92 2.89
CA ASP A 99 10.32 1.11 3.54
C ASP A 99 10.23 0.92 5.05
N LEU A 100 9.16 1.43 5.68
CA LEU A 100 8.93 1.24 7.11
C LEU A 100 8.65 -0.23 7.46
N ALA A 101 7.95 -0.96 6.58
CA ALA A 101 7.70 -2.38 6.74
C ALA A 101 8.93 -3.24 6.56
N ASP A 102 9.80 -2.88 5.62
CA ASP A 102 11.10 -3.52 5.44
C ASP A 102 12.01 -3.22 6.64
N ALA A 103 12.07 -1.98 7.14
CA ALA A 103 12.84 -1.64 8.34
C ALA A 103 12.43 -2.50 9.56
N ALA A 104 11.12 -2.71 9.74
CA ALA A 104 10.58 -3.53 10.83
C ALA A 104 10.95 -5.02 10.75
N VAL A 105 11.38 -5.54 9.60
CA VAL A 105 11.74 -6.97 9.43
C VAL A 105 13.20 -7.21 9.05
N THR A 106 13.92 -6.17 8.66
CA THR A 106 15.33 -6.26 8.21
C THR A 106 16.27 -6.61 9.36
N GLU A 107 16.01 -6.11 10.57
CA GLU A 107 16.89 -6.33 11.74
C GLU A 107 16.71 -7.69 12.44
N SER A 108 15.94 -8.63 11.87
CA SER A 108 15.99 -10.03 12.31
C SER A 108 17.36 -10.70 12.02
N THR A 109 18.30 -10.02 11.37
CA THR A 109 19.66 -10.51 11.07
C THR A 109 20.74 -9.50 11.47
N ALA A 110 20.78 -9.05 12.72
CA ALA A 110 22.00 -8.50 13.31
C ALA A 110 22.31 -9.24 14.61
N ALA A 111 23.44 -9.95 14.60
CA ALA A 111 23.93 -10.88 15.62
C ALA A 111 24.58 -10.20 16.83
#